data_AF-A0A2N3GHC8-F1
#
_entry.id   AF-A0A2N3GHC8-F1
#
_cell.length_a   1.000
_cell.length_b   1.000
_cell.length_c   1.000
_cell.angle_alpha   90.00
_cell.angle_beta   90.00
_cell.angle_gamma   90.00
#
_symmetry.space_group_name_H-M   'P 1'
#
loop_
_entity.id
_entity.type
_entity.pdbx_description
1 polymer ?
#
loop_
_entity_poly.entity_id
_entity_poly.type
_entity_poly.pdbx_seq_one_letter_code
_entity_poly.pdbx_strand_id
1 'polypeptide(L)'
;MIFDLGRVLLDWVPERPFEQVMDADAVPAFLERTGFHEWNRQADRRTWAQIEAEWCAQHPDDAEAIRAYRRHHLLSIPGYIPGTLALIAELKQHCITVGALSNWSADTFAATREHFAALDRFDALVISGVEGMAKPEPAIFTLACLRLGVAPKNAVFIDDLAVNVAAAESAGLRGIQFTDATQLRADLLALGLPVPGQPHDVPIFHLSPREIWEEARAAGEYPWSARGESFDHAGFVHFSFAEQLPATRARFYGDLADDQLVLLRLDPQDDLPVLIEDGYPHLYAPLPWDAVTVLPAVTQAAW
;
A
#
# COMPACT_ATOMS: atom_id res chain seq x y z
N MET A 1 -13.16 5.42 -9.40
CA MET A 1 -12.61 5.82 -8.10
C MET A 1 -11.20 6.32 -8.29
N ILE A 2 -10.80 7.40 -7.63
CA ILE A 2 -9.45 7.98 -7.70
C ILE A 2 -8.94 8.14 -6.28
N PHE A 3 -7.85 7.48 -5.93
CA PHE A 3 -7.28 7.50 -4.59
C PHE A 3 -6.03 8.38 -4.55
N ASP A 4 -5.86 9.18 -3.51
CA ASP A 4 -4.51 9.58 -3.11
C ASP A 4 -3.71 8.36 -2.66
N LEU A 5 -2.38 8.48 -2.70
CA LEU A 5 -1.46 7.45 -2.23
C LEU A 5 -1.04 7.73 -0.79
N GLY A 6 -0.45 8.89 -0.50
CA GLY A 6 0.03 9.24 0.84
C GLY A 6 -1.11 9.32 1.84
N ARG A 7 -0.96 8.63 2.98
CA ARG A 7 -1.93 8.56 4.10
C ARG A 7 -3.33 8.05 3.74
N VAL A 8 -3.53 7.57 2.51
CA VAL A 8 -4.76 6.91 2.04
C VAL A 8 -4.47 5.46 1.72
N LEU A 9 -3.45 5.17 0.91
CA LEU A 9 -3.02 3.81 0.57
C LEU A 9 -1.70 3.43 1.25
N LEU A 10 -0.72 4.32 1.22
CA LEU A 10 0.62 4.14 1.78
C LEU A 10 0.77 5.08 2.96
N ASP A 11 1.28 4.58 4.07
CA ASP A 11 1.63 5.45 5.19
C ASP A 11 2.84 6.33 4.83
N TRP A 12 2.98 7.46 5.52
CA TRP A 12 4.06 8.39 5.26
C TRP A 12 4.60 9.00 6.57
N VAL A 13 5.81 8.56 6.92
CA VAL A 13 6.56 8.93 8.12
C VAL A 13 7.90 9.53 7.67
N PRO A 14 7.94 10.82 7.30
CA PRO A 14 9.12 11.46 6.72
C PRO A 14 10.34 11.49 7.63
N GLU A 15 10.19 11.20 8.92
CA GLU A 15 11.26 11.18 9.91
C GLU A 15 12.23 10.00 9.71
N ARG A 16 11.73 8.83 9.32
CA ARG A 16 12.50 7.56 9.28
C ARG A 16 13.79 7.59 8.46
N PRO A 17 13.85 8.24 7.29
CA PRO A 17 15.09 8.38 6.55
C PRO A 17 16.18 9.17 7.30
N PHE A 18 15.79 10.16 8.10
CA PHE A 18 16.71 11.00 8.86
C PHE A 18 17.22 10.28 10.12
N GLU A 19 16.40 9.43 10.73
CA GLU A 19 16.79 8.56 11.86
C GLU A 19 17.98 7.62 11.54
N GLN A 20 18.34 7.47 10.27
CA GLN A 20 19.50 6.69 9.84
C GLN A 20 20.83 7.43 10.02
N VAL A 21 20.79 8.74 10.24
CA VAL A 21 22.00 9.60 10.31
C VAL A 21 21.97 10.59 11.48
N MET A 22 20.87 10.65 12.24
CA MET A 22 20.75 11.42 13.48
C MET A 22 19.81 10.73 14.46
N ASP A 23 19.89 11.12 15.73
CA ASP A 23 19.00 10.60 16.76
C ASP A 23 17.54 11.02 16.51
N ALA A 24 16.60 10.11 16.78
CA ALA A 24 15.18 10.30 16.47
C ALA A 24 14.55 11.51 17.18
N ASP A 25 15.03 11.87 18.37
CA ASP A 25 14.58 13.04 19.12
C ASP A 25 15.06 14.38 18.52
N ALA A 26 16.11 14.36 17.70
CA ALA A 26 16.62 15.54 16.99
C ALA A 26 15.88 15.82 15.67
N VAL A 27 15.24 14.80 15.07
CA VAL A 27 14.61 14.89 13.74
C VAL A 27 13.53 15.98 13.67
N PRO A 28 12.59 16.13 14.62
CA PRO A 28 11.55 17.16 14.52
C PRO A 28 12.11 18.59 14.43
N ALA A 29 13.12 18.91 15.26
CA ALA A 29 13.77 20.21 15.24
C ALA A 29 14.57 20.45 13.95
N PHE A 30 15.15 19.39 13.37
CA PHE A 30 15.80 19.44 12.07
C PHE A 30 14.80 19.72 10.94
N LEU A 31 13.66 19.01 10.89
CA LEU A 31 12.64 19.21 9.86
C LEU A 31 12.09 20.65 9.87
N GLU A 32 11.85 21.20 11.06
CA GLU A 32 11.40 22.59 11.23
C GLU A 32 12.48 23.58 10.77
N ARG A 33 13.70 23.48 11.28
CA ARG A 33 14.80 24.40 10.96
C ARG A 33 15.14 24.42 9.47
N THR A 34 15.09 23.25 8.82
CA THR A 34 15.45 23.09 7.40
C THR A 34 14.28 23.30 6.45
N GLY A 35 13.06 23.42 6.95
CA GLY A 35 11.86 23.61 6.16
C GLY A 35 11.52 22.40 5.27
N PHE A 36 11.78 21.18 5.73
CA PHE A 36 11.64 19.95 4.92
C PHE A 36 10.34 19.87 4.11
N HIS A 37 9.19 20.16 4.72
CA HIS A 37 7.91 20.03 4.03
C HIS A 37 7.76 20.99 2.83
N GLU A 38 8.36 22.17 2.89
CA GLU A 38 8.36 23.09 1.74
C GLU A 38 9.27 22.56 0.64
N TRP A 39 10.46 22.06 0.99
CA TRP A 39 11.36 21.44 0.02
C TRP A 39 10.78 20.19 -0.63
N ASN A 40 10.10 19.35 0.15
CA ASN A 40 9.41 18.17 -0.36
C ASN A 40 8.31 18.54 -1.36
N ARG A 41 7.51 19.60 -1.09
CA ARG A 41 6.51 20.11 -2.04
C ARG A 41 7.13 20.61 -3.34
N GLN A 42 8.33 21.16 -3.32
CA GLN A 42 8.99 21.59 -4.55
C GLN A 42 9.32 20.41 -5.48
N ALA A 43 9.41 19.19 -4.96
CA ALA A 43 9.70 17.96 -5.72
C ALA A 43 8.54 17.51 -6.62
N ASP A 44 7.35 18.10 -6.45
CA ASP A 44 6.23 17.94 -7.38
C ASP A 44 6.49 18.59 -8.76
N ARG A 45 7.51 19.45 -8.87
CA ARG A 45 7.80 20.23 -10.10
C ARG A 45 9.27 20.26 -10.50
N ARG A 46 10.15 19.73 -9.66
CA ARG A 46 11.59 19.80 -9.82
C ARG A 46 12.18 18.44 -9.51
N THR A 47 13.34 18.17 -10.09
CA THR A 47 14.09 16.94 -9.77
C THR A 47 14.69 17.04 -8.37
N TRP A 48 14.88 15.90 -7.71
CA TRP A 48 15.56 15.86 -6.42
C TRP A 48 16.99 16.38 -6.49
N ALA A 49 17.70 16.14 -7.59
CA ALA A 49 19.07 16.66 -7.75
C ALA A 49 19.14 18.19 -7.64
N GLN A 50 18.15 18.90 -8.20
CA GLN A 50 18.07 20.36 -8.11
C GLN A 50 17.69 20.82 -6.70
N ILE A 51 16.69 20.18 -6.10
CA ILE A 51 16.21 20.50 -4.75
C ILE A 51 17.29 20.23 -3.71
N GLU A 52 17.88 19.05 -3.72
CA GLU A 52 18.90 18.61 -2.77
C GLU A 52 20.13 19.54 -2.81
N ALA A 53 20.57 19.95 -4.00
CA ALA A 53 21.70 20.87 -4.15
C ALA A 53 21.44 22.26 -3.55
N GLU A 54 20.28 22.85 -3.83
CA GLU A 54 19.90 24.15 -3.28
C GLU A 54 19.63 24.08 -1.78
N TRP A 55 18.97 23.01 -1.34
CA TRP A 55 18.67 22.77 0.07
C TRP A 55 19.95 22.61 0.89
N CYS A 56 20.92 21.82 0.39
CA CYS A 56 22.25 21.71 1.00
C CYS A 56 23.02 23.03 1.01
N ALA A 57 22.88 23.86 -0.02
CA ALA A 57 23.56 25.16 -0.09
C ALA A 57 23.01 26.15 0.95
N GLN A 58 21.71 26.06 1.28
CA GLN A 58 21.07 26.89 2.31
C GLN A 58 21.33 26.38 3.73
N HIS A 59 21.54 25.07 3.89
CA HIS A 59 21.82 24.44 5.19
C HIS A 59 23.07 23.55 5.11
N PRO A 60 24.28 24.15 4.98
CA PRO A 60 25.51 23.39 4.74
C PRO A 60 25.88 22.43 5.87
N ASP A 61 25.59 22.79 7.13
CA ASP A 61 25.86 21.96 8.31
C ASP A 61 24.93 20.73 8.38
N ASP A 62 23.78 20.81 7.71
CA ASP A 62 22.72 19.80 7.67
C ASP A 62 22.78 18.97 6.37
N ALA A 63 23.78 19.18 5.51
CA ALA A 63 23.83 18.64 4.15
C ALA A 63 23.95 17.10 4.08
N GLU A 64 24.51 16.44 5.09
CA GLU A 64 24.49 14.97 5.17
C GLU A 64 23.08 14.45 5.44
N ALA A 65 22.40 15.05 6.43
CA ALA A 65 21.04 14.71 6.79
C ALA A 65 20.04 14.95 5.66
N ILE A 66 20.17 16.08 4.95
CA ILE A 66 19.37 16.39 3.76
C ILE A 66 19.46 15.27 2.72
N ARG A 67 20.67 14.78 2.43
CA ARG A 67 20.89 13.69 1.46
C ARG A 67 20.37 12.33 1.94
N ALA A 68 20.22 12.15 3.25
CA ALA A 68 19.72 10.90 3.83
C ALA A 68 18.28 10.62 3.40
N TYR A 69 17.45 11.66 3.21
CA TYR A 69 16.06 11.49 2.78
C TYR A 69 15.94 10.67 1.51
N ARG A 70 16.66 11.05 0.45
CA ARG A 70 16.62 10.33 -0.82
C ARG A 70 17.28 8.96 -0.74
N ARG A 71 18.38 8.85 0.01
CA ARG A 71 19.12 7.58 0.19
C ARG A 71 18.26 6.51 0.88
N HIS A 72 17.43 6.94 1.84
CA HIS A 72 16.63 6.06 2.69
C HIS A 72 15.12 6.26 2.47
N HIS A 73 14.71 6.78 1.31
CA HIS A 73 13.33 7.21 1.05
C HIS A 73 12.28 6.14 1.36
N LEU A 74 12.55 4.87 1.02
CA LEU A 74 11.60 3.78 1.28
C LEU A 74 11.28 3.61 2.76
N LEU A 75 12.19 3.97 3.67
CA LEU A 75 11.89 3.95 5.11
C LEU A 75 10.82 4.95 5.52
N SER A 76 10.60 6.01 4.73
CA SER A 76 9.50 6.96 4.98
C SER A 76 8.12 6.39 4.65
N ILE A 77 8.05 5.18 4.11
CA ILE A 77 6.83 4.51 3.70
C ILE A 77 6.81 3.15 4.40
N PRO A 78 6.41 3.10 5.67
CA PRO A 78 6.55 1.90 6.48
C PRO A 78 5.61 0.77 6.06
N GLY A 79 4.64 1.03 5.18
CA GLY A 79 3.73 0.02 4.66
C GLY A 79 2.42 0.61 4.16
N TYR A 80 1.43 -0.26 3.98
CA TYR A 80 0.08 0.11 3.56
C TYR A 80 -0.77 0.61 4.73
N ILE A 81 -1.69 1.54 4.43
CA ILE A 81 -2.80 1.87 5.32
C ILE A 81 -3.73 0.64 5.41
N PRO A 82 -4.01 0.12 6.62
CA PRO A 82 -4.83 -1.08 6.79
C PRO A 82 -6.21 -0.95 6.14
N GLY A 83 -6.60 -1.98 5.39
CA GLY A 83 -7.92 -2.09 4.76
C GLY A 83 -8.12 -1.34 3.43
N THR A 84 -7.26 -0.38 3.07
CA THR A 84 -7.44 0.37 1.80
C THR A 84 -7.27 -0.53 0.58
N LEU A 85 -6.27 -1.43 0.58
CA LEU A 85 -6.08 -2.37 -0.54
C LEU A 85 -7.26 -3.35 -0.70
N ALA A 86 -7.90 -3.75 0.40
CA ALA A 86 -9.09 -4.58 0.36
C ALA A 86 -10.25 -3.87 -0.35
N LEU A 87 -10.47 -2.59 -0.03
CA LEU A 87 -11.49 -1.78 -0.70
C LEU A 87 -11.20 -1.61 -2.19
N ILE A 88 -9.94 -1.39 -2.57
CA ILE A 88 -9.53 -1.30 -3.98
C ILE A 88 -9.82 -2.64 -4.69
N ALA A 89 -9.48 -3.76 -4.08
CA ALA A 89 -9.72 -5.09 -4.63
C ALA A 89 -11.23 -5.37 -4.80
N GLU A 90 -12.07 -5.06 -3.81
CA GLU A 90 -13.53 -5.18 -3.90
C GLU A 90 -14.11 -4.34 -5.04
N LEU A 91 -13.70 -3.08 -5.14
CA LEU A 91 -14.14 -2.19 -6.23
C LEU A 91 -13.78 -2.79 -7.61
N LYS A 92 -12.57 -3.33 -7.77
CA LYS A 92 -12.14 -3.96 -9.02
C LYS A 92 -12.91 -5.25 -9.32
N GLN A 93 -13.23 -6.09 -8.32
CA GLN A 93 -14.09 -7.28 -8.51
C GLN A 93 -15.48 -6.90 -9.07
N HIS A 94 -15.97 -5.71 -8.73
CA HIS A 94 -17.21 -5.16 -9.26
C HIS A 94 -17.03 -4.32 -10.55
N CYS A 95 -15.91 -4.49 -11.25
CA CYS A 95 -15.59 -3.83 -12.52
C CYS A 95 -15.57 -2.29 -12.42
N ILE A 96 -15.31 -1.73 -11.24
CA ILE A 96 -15.15 -0.30 -11.06
C ILE A 96 -13.72 0.08 -11.42
N THR A 97 -13.57 1.07 -12.31
CA THR A 97 -12.26 1.64 -12.65
C THR A 97 -11.67 2.36 -11.43
N VAL A 98 -10.43 2.02 -11.09
CA VAL A 98 -9.68 2.56 -9.94
C VAL A 98 -8.37 3.18 -10.45
N GLY A 99 -8.16 4.47 -10.19
CA GLY A 99 -6.89 5.15 -10.45
C GLY A 99 -6.30 5.75 -9.18
N ALA A 100 -5.05 6.21 -9.28
CA ALA A 100 -4.39 6.98 -8.24
C ALA A 100 -3.98 8.37 -8.74
N LEU A 101 -4.05 9.35 -7.84
CA LEU A 101 -3.67 10.74 -8.06
C LEU A 101 -2.92 11.26 -6.84
N SER A 102 -1.60 11.44 -6.94
CA SER A 102 -0.78 11.84 -5.79
C SER A 102 0.20 12.97 -6.10
N ASN A 103 0.40 13.82 -5.10
CA ASN A 103 1.51 14.76 -5.08
C ASN A 103 2.75 14.00 -4.61
N TRP A 104 3.59 13.59 -5.57
CA TRP A 104 4.78 12.78 -5.33
C TRP A 104 5.85 13.11 -6.36
N SER A 105 7.10 13.19 -5.92
CA SER A 105 8.23 13.39 -6.84
C SER A 105 8.38 12.23 -7.83
N ALA A 106 8.74 12.55 -9.09
CA ALA A 106 8.94 11.51 -10.11
C ALA A 106 10.05 10.52 -9.71
N ASP A 107 11.15 11.04 -9.16
CA ASP A 107 12.35 10.23 -8.88
C ASP A 107 12.08 9.19 -7.79
N THR A 108 11.41 9.58 -6.70
CA THR A 108 11.19 8.66 -5.58
C THR A 108 9.99 7.74 -5.80
N PHE A 109 8.99 8.19 -6.60
CA PHE A 109 7.85 7.35 -6.94
C PHE A 109 8.28 6.10 -7.73
N ALA A 110 9.26 6.21 -8.62
CA ALA A 110 9.74 5.06 -9.40
C ALA A 110 10.26 3.92 -8.51
N ALA A 111 11.09 4.24 -7.50
CA ALA A 111 11.59 3.25 -6.55
C ALA A 111 10.49 2.70 -5.63
N THR A 112 9.54 3.56 -5.21
CA THR A 112 8.36 3.12 -4.43
C THR A 112 7.49 2.15 -5.21
N ARG A 113 7.26 2.40 -6.50
CA ARG A 113 6.47 1.51 -7.37
C ARG A 113 7.11 0.13 -7.54
N GLU A 114 8.43 0.07 -7.61
CA GLU A 114 9.17 -1.20 -7.63
C GLU A 114 9.06 -1.96 -6.30
N HIS A 115 9.02 -1.25 -5.17
CA HIS A 115 8.89 -1.87 -3.85
C HIS A 115 7.46 -2.32 -3.53
N PHE A 116 6.45 -1.57 -3.98
CA PHE A 116 5.02 -1.80 -3.71
C PHE A 116 4.28 -2.11 -5.01
N ALA A 117 4.43 -3.33 -5.53
CA ALA A 117 3.83 -3.75 -6.81
C ALA A 117 2.29 -3.70 -6.81
N ALA A 118 1.63 -3.63 -5.65
CA ALA A 118 0.20 -3.36 -5.58
C ALA A 118 -0.22 -2.05 -6.27
N LEU A 119 0.70 -1.09 -6.44
CA LEU A 119 0.48 0.13 -7.23
C LEU A 119 0.19 -0.15 -8.72
N ASP A 120 0.60 -1.29 -9.25
CA ASP A 120 0.31 -1.70 -10.63
C ASP A 120 -1.13 -2.19 -10.83
N ARG A 121 -1.90 -2.33 -9.74
CA ARG A 121 -3.32 -2.67 -9.80
C ARG A 121 -4.20 -1.48 -10.20
N PHE A 122 -3.68 -0.26 -10.18
CA PHE A 122 -4.41 0.91 -10.64
C PHE A 122 -4.50 0.96 -12.16
N ASP A 123 -5.67 1.29 -12.68
CA ASP A 123 -5.92 1.42 -14.12
C ASP A 123 -5.22 2.67 -14.70
N ALA A 124 -4.94 3.67 -13.87
CA ALA A 124 -4.04 4.76 -14.19
C ALA A 124 -3.37 5.34 -12.93
N LEU A 125 -2.12 5.76 -13.08
CA LEU A 125 -1.36 6.49 -12.07
C LEU A 125 -1.12 7.92 -12.59
N VAL A 126 -1.51 8.93 -11.80
CA VAL A 126 -1.22 10.35 -12.06
C VAL A 126 -0.35 10.88 -10.94
N ILE A 127 0.90 11.18 -11.27
CA ILE A 127 1.95 11.52 -10.30
C ILE A 127 2.43 12.93 -10.61
N SER A 128 2.25 13.86 -9.67
CA SER A 128 2.52 15.28 -9.87
C SER A 128 3.91 15.57 -10.47
N GLY A 129 4.97 14.96 -9.93
CA GLY A 129 6.33 15.14 -10.38
C GLY A 129 6.57 14.69 -11.82
N VAL A 130 5.76 13.75 -12.32
CA VAL A 130 5.79 13.31 -13.73
C VAL A 130 5.02 14.29 -14.62
N GLU A 131 3.89 14.80 -14.13
CA GLU A 131 2.99 15.65 -14.91
C GLU A 131 3.35 17.15 -14.87
N GLY A 132 4.16 17.59 -13.90
CA GLY A 132 4.45 18.99 -13.64
C GLY A 132 3.25 19.79 -13.10
N MET A 133 2.20 19.12 -12.68
CA MET A 133 0.96 19.67 -12.11
C MET A 133 0.75 19.03 -10.75
N ALA A 134 0.11 19.70 -9.80
CA ALA A 134 -0.10 19.16 -8.45
C ALA A 134 -1.49 19.50 -7.93
N LYS A 135 -2.04 18.66 -7.04
CA LYS A 135 -3.18 19.05 -6.21
C LYS A 135 -2.75 20.27 -5.36
N PRO A 136 -3.61 21.28 -5.16
CA PRO A 136 -5.05 21.33 -5.45
C PRO A 136 -5.42 21.96 -6.82
N GLU A 137 -4.58 21.89 -7.85
CA GLU A 137 -4.87 22.52 -9.14
C GLU A 137 -5.96 21.74 -9.93
N PRO A 138 -7.04 22.38 -10.43
CA PRO A 138 -8.13 21.69 -11.13
C PRO A 138 -7.69 20.85 -12.35
N ALA A 139 -6.59 21.24 -13.00
CA ALA A 139 -6.07 20.58 -14.19
C ALA A 139 -5.64 19.12 -13.93
N ILE A 140 -5.09 18.81 -12.75
CA ILE A 140 -4.59 17.46 -12.46
C ILE A 140 -5.74 16.46 -12.26
N PHE A 141 -6.86 16.89 -11.67
CA PHE A 141 -8.06 16.08 -11.55
C PHE A 141 -8.70 15.78 -12.91
N THR A 142 -8.70 16.79 -13.79
CA THR A 142 -9.17 16.65 -15.18
C THR A 142 -8.29 15.64 -15.94
N LEU A 143 -6.97 15.71 -15.77
CA LEU A 143 -6.03 14.76 -16.35
C LEU A 143 -6.26 13.34 -15.83
N ALA A 144 -6.49 13.15 -14.53
CA ALA A 144 -6.80 11.85 -13.96
C ALA A 144 -8.07 11.24 -14.54
N CYS A 145 -9.14 12.04 -14.66
CA CYS A 145 -10.38 11.62 -15.31
C CYS A 145 -10.14 11.22 -16.79
N LEU A 146 -9.34 12.02 -17.51
CA LEU A 146 -9.00 11.74 -18.91
C LEU A 146 -8.25 10.41 -19.06
N ARG A 147 -7.24 10.14 -18.22
CA ARG A 147 -6.47 8.88 -18.28
C ARG A 147 -7.32 7.66 -17.96
N LEU A 148 -8.28 7.81 -17.05
CA LEU A 148 -9.20 6.74 -16.68
C LEU A 148 -10.36 6.59 -17.68
N GLY A 149 -10.54 7.52 -18.62
CA GLY A 149 -11.67 7.53 -19.54
C GLY A 149 -13.01 7.77 -18.85
N VAL A 150 -13.02 8.46 -17.70
CA VAL A 150 -14.22 8.70 -16.88
C VAL A 150 -14.58 10.18 -16.90
N ALA A 151 -15.87 10.50 -17.01
CA ALA A 151 -16.34 11.88 -16.87
C ALA A 151 -16.22 12.35 -15.42
N PRO A 152 -15.79 13.60 -15.12
CA PRO A 152 -15.61 14.09 -13.74
C PRO A 152 -16.79 13.81 -12.80
N LYS A 153 -18.02 14.06 -13.26
CA LYS A 153 -19.25 13.80 -12.50
C LYS A 153 -19.50 12.34 -12.10
N ASN A 154 -18.82 11.39 -12.75
CA ASN A 154 -18.87 9.96 -12.47
C ASN A 154 -17.63 9.48 -11.69
N ALA A 155 -16.73 10.39 -11.30
CA ALA A 155 -15.55 10.10 -10.52
C ALA A 155 -15.73 10.52 -9.06
N VAL A 156 -15.22 9.69 -8.16
CA VAL A 156 -15.07 9.98 -6.74
C VAL A 156 -13.57 10.05 -6.44
N PHE A 157 -13.12 11.11 -5.80
CA PHE A 157 -11.75 11.32 -5.36
C PHE A 157 -11.65 11.20 -3.84
N ILE A 158 -10.68 10.42 -3.37
CA ILE A 158 -10.41 10.14 -1.95
C ILE A 158 -9.05 10.72 -1.59
N ASP A 159 -8.99 11.58 -0.56
CA ASP A 159 -7.76 12.25 -0.11
C ASP A 159 -7.89 12.60 1.38
N ASP A 160 -6.80 12.56 2.15
CA ASP A 160 -6.83 12.90 3.57
C ASP A 160 -6.92 14.42 3.80
N LEU A 161 -6.47 15.23 2.84
CA LEU A 161 -6.46 16.68 2.94
C LEU A 161 -7.74 17.31 2.37
N ALA A 162 -8.50 17.97 3.25
CA ALA A 162 -9.73 18.67 2.90
C ALA A 162 -9.59 19.68 1.74
N VAL A 163 -8.41 20.31 1.59
CA VAL A 163 -8.15 21.25 0.49
C VAL A 163 -8.14 20.56 -0.88
N ASN A 164 -7.61 19.34 -0.95
CA ASN A 164 -7.58 18.55 -2.18
C ASN A 164 -8.98 18.02 -2.51
N VAL A 165 -9.75 17.61 -1.49
CA VAL A 165 -11.16 17.21 -1.62
C VAL A 165 -11.99 18.35 -2.20
N ALA A 166 -11.91 19.55 -1.62
CA ALA A 166 -12.64 20.73 -2.12
C ALA A 166 -12.23 21.14 -3.54
N ALA A 167 -10.96 20.94 -3.90
CA ALA A 167 -10.46 21.20 -5.25
C ALA A 167 -10.99 20.19 -6.27
N ALA A 168 -11.08 18.91 -5.91
CA ALA A 168 -11.69 17.88 -6.73
C ALA A 168 -13.18 18.17 -6.98
N GLU A 169 -13.91 18.61 -5.95
CA GLU A 169 -15.30 19.05 -6.07
C GLU A 169 -15.45 20.24 -7.01
N SER A 170 -14.55 21.22 -6.90
CA SER A 170 -14.50 22.38 -7.80
C SER A 170 -14.19 21.97 -9.25
N ALA A 171 -13.47 20.86 -9.46
CA ALA A 171 -13.23 20.26 -10.78
C ALA A 171 -14.37 19.35 -11.27
N GLY A 172 -15.46 19.21 -10.49
CA GLY A 172 -16.66 18.47 -10.87
C GLY A 172 -16.67 16.99 -10.49
N LEU A 173 -15.71 16.54 -9.68
CA LEU A 173 -15.71 15.21 -9.06
C LEU A 173 -16.52 15.22 -7.77
N ARG A 174 -16.87 14.05 -7.24
CA ARG A 174 -17.26 13.93 -5.84
C ARG A 174 -16.00 13.77 -4.98
N GLY A 175 -15.88 14.54 -3.91
CA GLY A 175 -14.80 14.38 -2.93
C GLY A 175 -15.23 13.51 -1.74
N ILE A 176 -14.31 12.71 -1.20
CA ILE A 176 -14.41 12.06 0.12
C ILE A 176 -13.12 12.38 0.87
N GLN A 177 -13.25 12.96 2.06
CA GLN A 177 -12.09 13.12 2.95
C GLN A 177 -11.82 11.79 3.65
N PHE A 178 -10.63 11.24 3.42
CA PHE A 178 -10.22 9.98 4.03
C PHE A 178 -9.85 10.16 5.50
N THR A 179 -10.29 9.22 6.33
CA THR A 179 -9.83 9.09 7.73
C THR A 179 -9.22 7.72 7.95
N ASP A 180 -9.96 6.68 7.58
CA ASP A 180 -9.57 5.28 7.65
C ASP A 180 -10.45 4.45 6.70
N ALA A 181 -10.05 3.20 6.49
CA ALA A 181 -10.76 2.28 5.59
C ALA A 181 -12.18 1.92 6.09
N THR A 182 -12.44 1.93 7.40
CA THR A 182 -13.77 1.62 7.95
C THR A 182 -14.76 2.71 7.57
N GLN A 183 -14.39 3.98 7.80
CA GLN A 183 -15.21 5.12 7.42
C GLN A 183 -15.35 5.22 5.90
N LEU A 184 -14.26 5.02 5.15
CA LEU A 184 -14.32 5.02 3.70
C LEU A 184 -15.30 3.95 3.19
N ARG A 185 -15.31 2.74 3.76
CA ARG A 185 -16.29 1.70 3.42
C ARG A 185 -17.72 2.20 3.61
N ALA A 186 -18.01 2.79 4.77
CA ALA A 186 -19.34 3.33 5.07
C ALA A 186 -19.76 4.42 4.06
N ASP A 187 -18.85 5.31 3.70
CA ASP A 187 -19.10 6.36 2.71
C ASP A 187 -19.37 5.77 1.33
N LEU A 188 -18.56 4.80 0.89
CA LEU A 188 -18.74 4.13 -0.40
C LEU A 188 -20.08 3.38 -0.46
N LEU A 189 -20.48 2.69 0.61
CA LEU A 189 -21.80 2.04 0.71
C LEU A 189 -22.94 3.07 0.63
N ALA A 190 -22.81 4.22 1.30
CA ALA A 190 -23.79 5.30 1.23
C ALA A 190 -23.91 5.90 -0.19
N LEU A 191 -22.86 5.80 -1.00
CA LEU A 191 -22.89 6.16 -2.42
C LEU A 191 -23.46 5.05 -3.33
N GLY A 192 -23.81 3.90 -2.77
CA GLY A 192 -24.27 2.73 -3.52
C GLY A 192 -23.15 1.96 -4.23
N LEU A 193 -21.90 2.12 -3.80
CA LEU A 193 -20.77 1.37 -4.33
C LEU A 193 -20.62 0.01 -3.62
N PRO A 194 -20.34 -1.08 -4.35
CA PRO A 194 -20.31 -2.43 -3.83
C PRO A 194 -18.97 -2.72 -3.13
N VAL A 195 -18.90 -2.37 -1.85
CA VAL A 195 -17.83 -2.78 -0.92
C VAL A 195 -18.45 -3.47 0.29
N PRO A 196 -19.20 -4.57 0.11
CA PRO A 196 -19.98 -5.18 1.18
C PRO A 196 -19.12 -5.74 2.31
N GLY A 197 -17.82 -5.99 2.07
CA GLY A 197 -17.07 -6.97 2.83
C GLY A 197 -17.56 -8.38 2.47
N GLN A 198 -16.64 -9.31 2.27
CA GLN A 198 -17.01 -10.70 2.02
C GLN A 198 -16.65 -11.51 3.27
N PRO A 199 -17.62 -11.79 4.16
CA PRO A 199 -17.37 -12.75 5.23
C PRO A 199 -17.02 -14.10 4.58
N HIS A 200 -15.94 -14.69 5.06
CA HIS A 200 -15.41 -15.93 4.53
C HIS A 200 -15.38 -16.95 5.66
N ASP A 201 -16.26 -17.94 5.62
CA ASP A 201 -16.42 -18.94 6.69
C ASP A 201 -15.68 -20.26 6.42
N VAL A 202 -15.05 -20.38 5.25
CA VAL A 202 -14.26 -21.56 4.86
C VAL A 202 -12.80 -21.38 5.33
N PRO A 203 -12.17 -22.43 5.90
CA PRO A 203 -10.75 -22.36 6.25
C PRO A 203 -9.87 -22.16 5.01
N ILE A 204 -8.85 -21.31 5.13
CA ILE A 204 -7.86 -21.05 4.09
C ILE A 204 -6.46 -21.38 4.60
N PHE A 205 -5.56 -21.74 3.69
CA PHE A 205 -4.27 -22.32 4.04
C PHE A 205 -3.08 -21.66 3.34
N HIS A 206 -2.03 -21.36 4.10
CA HIS A 206 -0.78 -20.79 3.59
C HIS A 206 0.37 -21.75 3.90
N LEU A 207 1.10 -22.17 2.87
CA LEU A 207 2.33 -22.96 3.04
C LEU A 207 3.51 -22.02 3.27
N SER A 208 4.37 -22.35 4.24
CA SER A 208 5.58 -21.60 4.52
C SER A 208 6.75 -22.55 4.84
N PRO A 209 7.99 -22.23 4.42
CA PRO A 209 9.16 -22.91 4.96
C PRO A 209 9.18 -22.78 6.49
N ARG A 210 9.45 -23.88 7.18
CA ARG A 210 9.43 -23.94 8.65
C ARG A 210 10.34 -22.90 9.28
N GLU A 211 11.56 -22.78 8.76
CA GLU A 211 12.57 -21.82 9.24
C GLU A 211 12.04 -20.37 9.14
N ILE A 212 11.46 -20.00 7.99
CA ILE A 212 10.86 -18.68 7.78
C ILE A 212 9.73 -18.40 8.77
N TRP A 213 8.86 -19.39 9.01
CA TRP A 213 7.78 -19.24 10.00
C TRP A 213 8.32 -19.07 11.42
N GLU A 214 9.33 -19.85 11.81
CA GLU A 214 9.94 -19.79 13.14
C GLU A 214 10.67 -18.47 13.38
N GLU A 215 11.40 -17.97 12.38
CA GLU A 215 12.05 -16.65 12.41
C GLU A 215 11.06 -15.51 12.52
N ALA A 216 10.03 -15.51 11.67
CA ALA A 216 8.96 -14.53 11.70
C ALA A 216 8.28 -14.50 13.08
N ARG A 217 8.07 -15.67 13.69
CA ARG A 217 7.44 -15.77 15.02
C ARG A 217 8.30 -15.19 16.12
N ALA A 218 9.62 -15.35 16.02
CA ALA A 218 10.56 -14.73 16.93
C ALA A 218 10.62 -13.21 16.76
N ALA A 219 10.47 -12.71 15.53
CA ALA A 219 10.41 -11.27 15.22
C ALA A 219 9.08 -10.61 15.58
N GLY A 220 7.99 -11.38 15.69
CA GLY A 220 6.64 -10.88 15.96
C GLY A 220 5.92 -10.36 14.71
N GLU A 221 6.46 -10.60 13.52
CA GLU A 221 5.93 -10.11 12.24
C GLU A 221 6.18 -11.13 11.13
N TYR A 222 5.15 -11.37 10.31
CA TYR A 222 5.22 -12.30 9.18
C TYR A 222 5.20 -11.48 7.89
N PRO A 223 6.37 -11.13 7.32
CA PRO A 223 6.48 -10.13 6.26
C PRO A 223 6.26 -10.72 4.86
N TRP A 224 5.70 -11.92 4.74
CA TRP A 224 5.65 -12.67 3.49
C TRP A 224 4.22 -12.77 2.95
N SER A 225 4.09 -12.54 1.65
CA SER A 225 2.87 -12.83 0.90
C SER A 225 2.83 -14.31 0.48
N ALA A 226 3.96 -14.79 -0.04
CA ALA A 226 4.22 -16.15 -0.50
C ALA A 226 5.73 -16.42 -0.45
N ARG A 227 6.17 -17.64 -0.80
CA ARG A 227 7.60 -17.96 -0.83
C ARG A 227 8.36 -17.05 -1.82
N GLY A 228 9.29 -16.25 -1.28
CA GLY A 228 10.12 -15.34 -2.06
C GLY A 228 9.44 -14.01 -2.40
N GLU A 229 8.26 -13.74 -1.86
CA GLU A 229 7.44 -12.57 -2.16
C GLU A 229 7.00 -11.91 -0.85
N SER A 230 7.38 -10.65 -0.62
CA SER A 230 7.01 -9.93 0.60
C SER A 230 5.56 -9.44 0.58
N PHE A 231 4.99 -9.22 1.76
CA PHE A 231 3.67 -8.59 1.91
C PHE A 231 3.69 -7.17 1.35
N ASP A 232 4.73 -6.38 1.61
CA ASP A 232 4.85 -5.02 1.08
C ASP A 232 4.85 -4.98 -0.44
N HIS A 233 5.50 -5.94 -1.09
CA HIS A 233 5.50 -5.99 -2.56
C HIS A 233 4.13 -6.40 -3.12
N ALA A 234 3.54 -7.49 -2.61
CA ALA A 234 2.27 -8.01 -3.15
C ALA A 234 1.02 -7.22 -2.73
N GLY A 235 0.99 -6.70 -1.49
CA GLY A 235 -0.15 -6.04 -0.88
C GLY A 235 -1.20 -6.97 -0.26
N PHE A 236 -0.96 -8.28 -0.23
CA PHE A 236 -1.81 -9.28 0.40
C PHE A 236 -1.00 -10.52 0.77
N VAL A 237 -1.52 -11.37 1.66
CA VAL A 237 -0.99 -12.72 1.89
C VAL A 237 -1.76 -13.72 1.04
N HIS A 238 -1.05 -14.54 0.27
CA HIS A 238 -1.65 -15.53 -0.60
C HIS A 238 -1.99 -16.81 0.16
N PHE A 239 -3.23 -17.28 0.01
CA PHE A 239 -3.70 -18.53 0.60
C PHE A 239 -4.22 -19.47 -0.50
N SER A 240 -4.49 -20.71 -0.11
CA SER A 240 -5.11 -21.74 -0.91
C SER A 240 -6.30 -22.33 -0.16
N PHE A 241 -7.34 -22.72 -0.87
CA PHE A 241 -8.33 -23.66 -0.36
C PHE A 241 -7.73 -25.05 -0.20
N ALA A 242 -8.40 -25.91 0.58
CA ALA A 242 -7.94 -27.26 0.88
C ALA A 242 -7.63 -28.08 -0.40
N GLU A 243 -8.53 -28.00 -1.39
CA GLU A 243 -8.42 -28.70 -2.67
C GLU A 243 -7.28 -28.18 -3.57
N GLN A 244 -6.79 -26.96 -3.33
CA GLN A 244 -5.71 -26.33 -4.12
C GLN A 244 -4.32 -26.72 -3.63
N LEU A 245 -4.20 -27.16 -2.37
CA LEU A 245 -2.92 -27.38 -1.70
C LEU A 245 -2.00 -28.40 -2.38
N PRO A 246 -2.48 -29.55 -2.91
CA PRO A 246 -1.61 -30.47 -3.64
C PRO A 246 -0.92 -29.80 -4.85
N ALA A 247 -1.67 -28.99 -5.60
CA ALA A 247 -1.15 -28.28 -6.77
C ALA A 247 -0.19 -27.15 -6.35
N THR A 248 -0.55 -26.35 -5.34
CA THR A 248 0.29 -25.28 -4.79
C THR A 248 1.61 -25.85 -4.25
N ARG A 249 1.56 -26.92 -3.45
CA ARG A 249 2.72 -27.63 -2.89
C ARG A 249 3.65 -28.15 -3.99
N ALA A 250 3.11 -28.82 -5.01
CA ALA A 250 3.91 -29.37 -6.10
C ALA A 250 4.59 -28.25 -6.92
N ARG A 251 3.88 -27.15 -7.17
CA ARG A 251 4.36 -26.06 -8.01
C ARG A 251 5.43 -25.17 -7.36
N PHE A 252 5.23 -24.79 -6.10
CA PHE A 252 6.04 -23.75 -5.44
C PHE A 252 6.97 -24.28 -4.34
N TYR A 253 6.75 -25.50 -3.87
CA TYR A 253 7.46 -26.09 -2.74
C TYR A 253 7.95 -27.51 -3.03
N GLY A 254 7.95 -27.95 -4.30
CA GLY A 254 8.33 -29.30 -4.72
C GLY A 254 9.76 -29.71 -4.35
N ASP A 255 10.62 -28.73 -4.13
CA ASP A 255 12.03 -28.85 -3.75
C ASP A 255 12.26 -29.01 -2.24
N LEU A 256 11.23 -28.84 -1.40
CA LEU A 256 11.32 -28.99 0.04
C LEU A 256 10.68 -30.30 0.51
N ALA A 257 11.29 -30.94 1.51
CA ALA A 257 10.68 -32.06 2.22
C ALA A 257 9.55 -31.58 3.13
N ASP A 258 8.62 -32.47 3.49
CA ASP A 258 7.42 -32.06 4.23
C ASP A 258 7.72 -31.61 5.67
N ASP A 259 8.80 -32.09 6.28
CA ASP A 259 9.27 -31.65 7.59
C ASP A 259 9.88 -30.24 7.55
N GLN A 260 10.31 -29.78 6.37
CA GLN A 260 10.79 -28.42 6.13
C GLN A 260 9.67 -27.41 5.88
N LEU A 261 8.41 -27.85 5.88
CA LEU A 261 7.24 -27.02 5.65
C LEU A 261 6.33 -26.99 6.87
N VAL A 262 5.65 -25.87 7.02
CA VAL A 262 4.48 -25.73 7.88
C VAL A 262 3.30 -25.29 7.04
N LEU A 263 2.13 -25.72 7.47
CA LEU A 263 0.87 -25.27 6.91
C LEU A 263 0.19 -24.37 7.94
N LEU A 264 -0.10 -23.15 7.55
CA LEU A 264 -0.79 -22.16 8.36
C LEU A 264 -2.27 -22.18 7.95
N ARG A 265 -3.12 -22.68 8.84
CA ARG A 265 -4.58 -22.62 8.67
C ARG A 265 -5.08 -21.33 9.30
N LEU A 266 -5.87 -20.58 8.55
CA LEU A 266 -6.63 -19.44 9.03
C LEU A 266 -8.12 -19.75 8.85
N ASP A 267 -8.87 -19.71 9.94
CA ASP A 267 -10.32 -19.76 9.94
C ASP A 267 -10.80 -18.30 9.93
N PRO A 268 -11.24 -17.76 8.78
CA PRO A 268 -11.46 -16.32 8.70
C PRO A 268 -12.69 -15.93 9.53
N GLN A 269 -12.57 -14.82 10.25
CA GLN A 269 -13.67 -14.19 10.96
C GLN A 269 -14.29 -13.11 10.07
N ASP A 270 -15.50 -12.65 10.42
CA ASP A 270 -16.27 -11.69 9.62
C ASP A 270 -15.53 -10.36 9.34
N ASP A 271 -14.50 -10.03 10.12
CA ASP A 271 -13.74 -8.79 10.02
C ASP A 271 -12.44 -8.89 9.19
N LEU A 272 -11.98 -10.11 8.85
CA LEU A 272 -10.76 -10.28 8.07
C LEU A 272 -11.02 -9.98 6.58
N PRO A 273 -10.20 -9.13 5.93
CA PRO A 273 -10.41 -8.72 4.55
C PRO A 273 -9.90 -9.79 3.57
N VAL A 274 -10.56 -10.94 3.55
CA VAL A 274 -10.27 -12.05 2.63
C VAL A 274 -11.11 -11.89 1.37
N LEU A 275 -10.44 -11.91 0.21
CA LEU A 275 -11.05 -11.76 -1.10
C LEU A 275 -10.60 -12.89 -2.02
N ILE A 276 -11.52 -13.41 -2.82
CA ILE A 276 -11.19 -14.46 -3.80
C ILE A 276 -10.89 -13.84 -5.15
N GLU A 277 -9.66 -14.02 -5.63
CA GLU A 277 -9.23 -13.57 -6.96
C GLU A 277 -8.63 -14.74 -7.73
N ASP A 278 -9.06 -14.91 -8.98
CA ASP A 278 -8.66 -16.05 -9.83
C ASP A 278 -8.85 -17.43 -9.16
N GLY A 279 -9.84 -17.51 -8.27
CA GLY A 279 -10.17 -18.71 -7.49
C GLY A 279 -9.32 -18.93 -6.24
N TYR A 280 -8.37 -18.05 -5.91
CA TYR A 280 -7.52 -18.16 -4.73
C TYR A 280 -7.89 -17.11 -3.66
N PRO A 281 -7.86 -17.48 -2.36
CA PRO A 281 -8.05 -16.53 -1.28
C PRO A 281 -6.81 -15.66 -1.06
N HIS A 282 -7.04 -14.35 -0.93
CA HIS A 282 -6.03 -13.34 -0.58
C HIS A 282 -6.46 -12.59 0.68
N LEU A 283 -5.60 -12.57 1.69
CA LEU A 283 -5.80 -11.75 2.89
C LEU A 283 -5.16 -10.38 2.67
N TYR A 284 -5.97 -9.33 2.58
CA TYR A 284 -5.52 -7.94 2.40
C TYR A 284 -5.14 -7.26 3.72
N ALA A 285 -4.38 -7.98 4.55
CA ALA A 285 -3.85 -7.54 5.83
C ALA A 285 -2.61 -8.38 6.18
N PRO A 286 -1.74 -7.89 7.07
CA PRO A 286 -0.71 -8.72 7.68
C PRO A 286 -1.34 -9.97 8.33
N LEU A 287 -0.60 -11.09 8.33
CA LEU A 287 -1.08 -12.35 8.88
C LEU A 287 -1.37 -12.23 10.39
N PRO A 288 -2.61 -12.47 10.87
CA PRO A 288 -2.94 -12.41 12.29
C PRO A 288 -2.41 -13.63 13.04
N TRP A 289 -1.30 -13.49 13.74
CA TRP A 289 -0.62 -14.55 14.50
C TRP A 289 -1.53 -15.38 15.41
N ASP A 290 -2.38 -14.71 16.18
CA ASP A 290 -3.24 -15.35 17.18
C ASP A 290 -4.42 -16.13 16.57
N ALA A 291 -4.72 -15.91 15.28
CA ALA A 291 -5.78 -16.59 14.56
C ALA A 291 -5.28 -17.76 13.69
N VAL A 292 -3.97 -17.97 13.61
CA VAL A 292 -3.36 -19.02 12.76
C VAL A 292 -3.13 -20.30 13.56
N THR A 293 -3.64 -21.41 13.04
CA THR A 293 -3.32 -22.75 13.52
C THR A 293 -2.21 -23.35 12.66
N VAL A 294 -1.09 -23.74 13.30
CA VAL A 294 0.04 -24.37 12.61
C VAL A 294 -0.18 -25.88 12.53
N LEU A 295 -0.12 -26.43 11.32
CA LEU A 295 -0.32 -27.84 11.01
C LEU A 295 0.92 -28.43 10.29
N PRO A 296 1.15 -29.75 10.37
CA PRO A 296 2.16 -30.42 9.55
C PRO A 296 1.80 -30.34 8.06
N ALA A 297 2.78 -30.14 7.17
CA ALA A 297 2.52 -30.07 5.73
C ALA A 297 2.05 -31.41 5.09
N VAL A 298 2.24 -32.52 5.80
CA VAL A 298 1.98 -33.90 5.32
C VAL A 298 0.49 -34.27 5.31
N THR A 299 -0.43 -33.48 5.88
CA THR A 299 -1.78 -33.96 6.19
C THR A 299 -2.71 -34.10 4.98
N GLN A 300 -2.42 -35.02 4.05
CA GLN A 300 -3.35 -35.52 3.01
C GLN A 300 -4.66 -36.10 3.59
N ALA A 301 -4.68 -36.46 4.87
CA ALA A 301 -5.77 -37.23 5.48
C ALA A 301 -6.87 -36.40 6.17
N ALA A 302 -6.85 -35.06 6.08
CA ALA A 302 -7.82 -34.21 6.77
C ALA A 302 -8.20 -32.92 6.02
N TRP A 303 -8.01 -32.88 4.69
CA TRP A 303 -8.48 -31.79 3.84
C TRP A 303 -9.97 -31.92 3.56
#